data_AF-A0A9E3MSR0-F1
#
_entry.id   AF-A0A9E3MSR0-F1
#
_cell.length_a   1.000
_cell.length_b   1.000
_cell.length_c   1.000
_cell.angle_alpha   90.00
_cell.angle_beta   90.00
_cell.angle_gamma   90.00
#
_symmetry.space_group_name_H-M   'P 1'
#
loop_
_entity.id
_entity.type
_entity.pdbx_description
1 polymer ?
#
loop_
_entity_poly.entity_id
_entity_poly.type
_entity_poly.pdbx_seq_one_letter_code
_entity_poly.pdbx_strand_id
1 'polypeptide(L)' 'VVSIGLSLGGPTGYAINPARDLGPRIVHALLPLPNKGGSDWSYAWVPIVGPLIGGAIAAGIYNVAFA' A
#
# COMPACT_ATOMS: atom_id res chain seq x y z
N VAL A 1 -12.31 1.91 -5.04
CA VAL A 1 -11.63 1.73 -3.73
C VAL A 1 -12.47 0.88 -2.77
N VAL A 2 -13.74 1.21 -2.51
CA VAL A 2 -14.61 0.44 -1.59
C VAL A 2 -14.70 -1.05 -1.98
N SER A 3 -14.93 -1.36 -3.25
CA SER A 3 -14.97 -2.74 -3.75
C SER A 3 -13.66 -3.49 -3.50
N ILE A 4 -12.50 -2.89 -3.84
CA ILE A 4 -11.17 -3.46 -3.60
C ILE A 4 -10.92 -3.67 -2.10
N GLY A 5 -11.30 -2.71 -1.25
CA GLY A 5 -11.15 -2.83 0.20
C GLY A 5 -12.02 -3.95 0.78
N LEU A 6 -13.26 -4.08 0.33
CA LEU A 6 -14.18 -5.13 0.77
C LEU A 6 -13.79 -6.52 0.27
N SER A 7 -13.26 -6.64 -0.95
CA SER A 7 -12.95 -7.95 -1.54
C SER A 7 -11.51 -8.41 -1.32
N LEU A 8 -10.55 -7.49 -1.22
CA LEU A 8 -9.11 -7.79 -1.17
C LEU A 8 -8.39 -7.13 0.02
N GLY A 9 -9.11 -6.45 0.92
CA GLY A 9 -8.52 -5.72 2.03
C GLY A 9 -7.99 -6.59 3.18
N GLY A 10 -8.50 -7.81 3.35
CA GLY A 10 -8.19 -8.66 4.51
C GLY A 10 -6.68 -8.93 4.71
N PRO A 11 -5.96 -9.44 3.72
CA PRO A 11 -4.56 -9.85 3.91
C PRO A 11 -3.56 -8.71 4.14
N THR A 12 -3.78 -7.52 3.55
CA THR A 12 -2.77 -6.44 3.52
C THR A 12 -3.32 -5.04 3.76
N GLY A 13 -4.60 -4.88 4.07
CA GLY A 13 -5.23 -3.58 4.33
C GLY A 13 -5.35 -2.69 3.10
N TYR A 14 -5.31 -3.27 1.87
CA TYR A 14 -5.43 -2.57 0.59
C TYR A 14 -4.55 -1.31 0.52
N ALA A 15 -3.25 -1.43 0.87
CA ALA A 15 -2.36 -0.28 0.91
C ALA A 15 -2.34 0.51 -0.42
N ILE A 16 -2.26 -0.19 -1.57
CA ILE A 16 -2.46 0.24 -2.98
C ILE A 16 -1.84 1.56 -3.47
N ASN A 17 -1.23 2.34 -2.59
CA ASN A 17 -0.67 3.65 -2.84
C ASN A 17 0.51 3.85 -1.86
N PRO A 18 1.74 4.05 -2.38
CA PRO A 18 2.92 4.24 -1.56
C PRO A 18 2.79 5.38 -0.53
N ALA A 19 2.19 6.51 -0.92
CA ALA A 19 2.01 7.65 -0.02
C ALA A 19 0.98 7.37 1.09
N ARG A 20 -0.04 6.55 0.79
CA ARG A 20 -1.08 6.14 1.74
C ARG A 20 -0.55 5.21 2.84
N ASP A 21 0.57 4.53 2.60
CA ASP A 21 1.26 3.70 3.59
C ASP A 21 2.42 4.44 4.26
N LEU A 22 3.38 4.95 3.48
CA LEU A 22 4.67 5.45 3.98
C LEU A 22 4.52 6.70 4.85
N GLY A 23 3.66 7.65 4.46
CA GLY A 23 3.44 8.89 5.21
C GLY A 23 2.98 8.62 6.65
N PRO A 24 1.83 7.94 6.83
CA PRO A 24 1.37 7.53 8.17
C PRO A 24 2.39 6.69 8.95
N ARG A 25 3.17 5.84 8.27
CA ARG A 25 4.21 5.02 8.92
C ARG A 25 5.35 5.86 9.48
N ILE A 26 5.84 6.85 8.73
CA ILE A 26 6.85 7.80 9.22
C ILE A 26 6.32 8.56 10.43
N VAL A 27 5.08 9.05 10.37
CA VAL A 27 4.44 9.75 11.49
C VAL A 27 4.34 8.83 12.72
N HIS A 28 3.92 7.58 12.55
CA HIS A 28 3.85 6.58 13.63
C HIS A 28 5.23 6.31 14.26
N ALA A 29 6.30 6.28 13.46
CA ALA A 29 7.65 6.09 13.95
C ALA A 29 8.14 7.29 14.79
N LEU A 30 7.87 8.51 14.33
CA LEU A 30 8.36 9.74 14.95
C LEU A 30 7.57 10.16 16.20
N LEU A 31 6.25 9.99 16.21
CA LEU A 31 5.44 10.48 17.33
C LEU A 31 5.56 9.58 18.59
N PRO A 32 5.68 10.17 19.79
CA PRO A 32 5.61 9.43 21.03
C PRO A 32 4.14 9.11 21.33
N LEU A 33 3.71 7.90 20.97
CA LEU A 33 2.35 7.41 21.20
C LEU A 33 2.36 6.39 22.35
N PRO A 34 1.49 6.53 23.36
CA PRO A 34 1.42 5.56 24.45
C PRO A 34 0.99 4.18 23.93
N ASN A 35 1.64 3.13 24.43
CA ASN A 35 1.38 1.73 24.04
C ASN A 35 1.54 1.44 22.53
N LYS A 36 2.35 2.21 21.80
CA LYS A 36 2.57 1.94 20.37
C LYS A 36 3.39 0.68 20.12
N GLY A 37 2.99 -0.09 19.11
CA GLY A 37 3.76 -1.20 18.59
C GLY A 37 4.94 -0.77 17.72
N GLY A 38 5.59 -1.73 17.07
CA GLY A 38 6.58 -1.44 16.02
C GLY A 38 5.96 -0.80 14.78
N SER A 39 6.77 -0.09 13.99
CA SER A 39 6.32 0.52 12.71
C SER A 39 6.43 -0.43 11.51
N ASP A 40 6.72 -1.72 11.76
CA ASP A 40 6.85 -2.79 10.76
C ASP A 40 7.67 -2.41 9.51
N TRP A 41 8.89 -1.94 9.74
CA TRP A 41 9.79 -1.49 8.67
C TRP A 41 10.22 -2.62 7.73
N SER A 42 10.25 -3.87 8.21
CA SER A 42 10.49 -5.06 7.40
C SER A 42 9.48 -5.21 6.25
N TYR A 43 8.23 -4.82 6.47
CA TYR A 43 7.17 -4.88 5.46
C TYR A 43 7.02 -3.60 4.64
N ALA A 44 7.58 -2.47 5.09
CA ALA A 44 7.32 -1.13 4.54
C ALA A 44 7.64 -0.97 3.04
N TRP A 45 8.53 -1.78 2.48
CA TRP A 45 8.86 -1.73 1.06
C TRP A 45 7.77 -2.37 0.18
N VAL A 46 6.97 -3.31 0.71
CA VAL A 46 5.93 -4.03 -0.05
C VAL A 46 4.81 -3.08 -0.50
N PRO A 47 4.22 -2.23 0.36
CA PRO A 47 3.26 -1.20 -0.05
C PRO A 47 3.81 -0.12 -0.99
N ILE A 48 5.13 -0.07 -1.22
CA ILE A 48 5.77 0.86 -2.15
C ILE A 48 5.96 0.19 -3.51
N VAL A 49 6.71 -0.91 -3.52
CA VAL A 49 7.09 -1.61 -4.76
C VAL A 49 5.90 -2.33 -5.38
N GLY A 50 5.07 -3.00 -4.57
CA GLY A 50 3.92 -3.76 -5.02
C GLY A 50 2.94 -2.93 -5.85
N PRO A 51 2.44 -1.79 -5.34
CA PRO A 51 1.54 -0.93 -6.11
C PRO A 51 2.17 -0.31 -7.36
N LEU A 52 3.46 0.04 -7.35
CA LEU A 52 4.14 0.59 -8.52
C LEU A 52 4.24 -0.46 -9.65
N ILE A 53 4.65 -1.69 -9.33
CA ILE A 53 4.72 -2.79 -10.29
C ILE A 53 3.31 -3.15 -10.77
N GLY A 54 2.36 -3.33 -9.85
CA GLY A 54 0.98 -3.67 -10.19
C GLY A 54 0.31 -2.63 -11.07
N GLY A 55 0.53 -1.34 -10.79
CA GLY A 55 0.03 -0.22 -11.60
C GLY A 55 0.63 -0.22 -13.01
N ALA A 56 1.94 -0.44 -13.14
CA ALA A 56 2.60 -0.53 -14.45
C ALA A 56 2.09 -1.72 -15.27
N ILE A 57 1.93 -2.91 -14.64
CA ILE A 57 1.38 -4.10 -15.30
C ILE A 57 -0.06 -3.85 -15.75
N ALA A 58 -0.91 -3.31 -14.87
CA ALA A 58 -2.31 -3.02 -15.19
C ALA A 58 -2.43 -2.02 -16.34
N ALA A 59 -1.60 -0.98 -16.36
CA ALA A 59 -1.52 -0.03 -17.46
C ALA A 59 -1.07 -0.72 -18.76
N GLY A 60 -0.06 -1.58 -18.71
CA GLY A 60 0.40 -2.35 -19.88
C GLY A 60 -0.69 -3.26 -20.44
N ILE A 61 -1.38 -4.02 -19.58
CA ILE A 61 -2.52 -4.87 -19.99
C ILE A 61 -3.61 -4.02 -20.63
N TYR A 62 -3.94 -2.87 -20.04
CA TYR A 62 -4.97 -1.99 -20.59
C TYR A 62 -4.62 -1.54 -22.01
N ASN A 63 -3.36 -1.11 -22.24
CA ASN A 63 -2.91 -0.68 -23.55
C ASN A 63 -2.94 -1.80 -24.60
N VAL A 64 -2.68 -3.05 -24.23
CA VAL A 64 -2.69 -4.18 -25.18
C VAL A 64 -4.12 -4.66 -25.49
N ALA A 65 -4.99 -4.66 -24.48
CA ALA A 65 -6.32 -5.26 -24.60
C ALA A 65 -7.41 -4.27 -25.06
N PHE A 66 -7.22 -2.97 -24.82
CA PHE A 66 -8.31 -1.99 -24.97
C PHE A 66 -7.91 -0.66 -25.64
N ALA A 67 -6.61 -0.38 -25.82
CA ALA A 67 -6.14 0.78 -26.58
C ALA A 67 -5.75 0.37 -28.01
#